data_AF-A0A4Y8UUF1-F1
#
_entry.id   AF-A0A4Y8UUF1-F1
#
_cell.length_a   1.000
_cell.length_b   1.000
_cell.length_c   1.000
_cell.angle_alpha   90.00
_cell.angle_beta   90.00
_cell.angle_gamma   90.00
#
_symmetry.space_group_name_H-M   'P 1'
#
loop_
_entity.id
_entity.type
_entity.pdbx_description
1 polymer ?
#
loop_
_entity_poly.entity_id
_entity_poly.type
_entity_poly.pdbx_seq_one_letter_code
_entity_poly.pdbx_strand_id
1 'polypeptide(L)'
;MPASVRSAGRAPAPATPAPTLTSVTTLPAETDAARTDPLAHDAPLPGATVRQAVQRVTRRATVFTGRASRSELWWVVLLNALVWLGAGALTVVAARIGDAIRPSRSSDLGLSPGPVLGVLIVLALLTLYVLVTLVPLFAVSARRLHDANLPAWWLLLAVVPGLGALALLVLLALPSNPAGARFDRASTERAPVEGPAST
;
A
#
# COMPACT_ATOMS: atom_id res chain seq x y z
N MET A 1 76.01 14.46 -7.13
CA MET A 1 76.77 15.40 -6.25
C MET A 1 76.73 16.78 -6.88
N PRO A 2 76.61 17.89 -6.14
CA PRO A 2 75.49 18.27 -5.27
C PRO A 2 75.03 19.72 -5.56
N ALA A 3 73.80 20.09 -5.19
CA ALA A 3 73.48 21.48 -4.81
C ALA A 3 72.14 21.51 -4.08
N SER A 4 72.20 21.22 -2.79
CA SER A 4 71.15 21.52 -1.82
C SER A 4 71.04 23.04 -1.67
N VAL A 5 69.86 23.61 -1.93
CA VAL A 5 69.52 24.95 -1.46
C VAL A 5 68.45 24.83 -0.39
N ARG A 6 68.85 25.21 0.82
CA ARG A 6 68.05 25.26 2.05
C ARG A 6 67.61 26.72 2.26
N SER A 7 66.46 26.87 2.92
CA SER A 7 66.00 28.08 3.65
C SER A 7 65.33 29.19 2.84
N ALA A 8 64.02 29.32 3.02
CA ALA A 8 63.45 30.52 3.65
C ALA A 8 62.12 30.15 4.33
N GLY A 9 62.10 30.23 5.66
CA GLY A 9 60.88 30.07 6.45
C GLY A 9 59.89 31.18 6.13
N ARG A 10 58.67 30.79 5.75
CA ARG A 10 57.53 31.70 5.66
C ARG A 10 56.64 31.43 6.87
N ALA A 11 56.64 32.36 7.82
CA ALA A 11 55.62 32.39 8.86
C ALA A 11 54.25 32.61 8.21
N PRO A 12 53.22 31.78 8.48
CA PRO A 12 51.85 32.13 8.11
C PRO A 12 51.30 33.20 9.06
N ALA A 13 50.71 34.22 8.44
CA ALA A 13 50.07 35.39 9.01
C ALA A 13 48.86 35.02 9.92
N PRO A 14 48.34 35.95 10.74
CA PRO A 14 47.43 35.66 11.86
C PRO A 14 46.11 35.03 11.42
N ALA A 15 45.60 34.15 12.28
CA ALA A 15 44.35 33.42 12.13
C ALA A 15 43.19 34.35 11.70
N THR A 16 42.69 34.11 10.49
CA THR A 16 41.39 34.61 10.06
C THR A 16 40.32 33.93 10.93
N PRO A 17 39.39 34.65 11.58
CA PRO A 17 38.28 34.01 12.27
C PRO A 17 37.45 33.22 11.24
N ALA A 18 37.20 31.95 11.56
CA ALA A 18 36.42 31.03 10.75
C ALA A 18 35.08 31.67 10.33
N PRO A 19 34.58 31.43 9.11
CA PRO A 19 33.21 31.77 8.79
C PRO A 19 32.31 31.00 9.75
N THR A 20 31.65 31.73 10.65
CA THR A 20 30.54 31.23 11.43
C THR A 20 29.55 30.61 10.44
N LEU A 21 29.41 29.29 10.47
CA LEU A 21 28.37 28.57 9.75
C LEU A 21 27.04 28.97 10.40
N THR A 22 26.53 30.13 10.00
CA THR A 22 25.25 30.67 10.40
C THR A 22 24.17 29.71 9.95
N SER A 23 23.60 29.01 10.94
CA SER A 23 22.30 28.34 10.93
C SER A 23 22.04 27.45 9.72
N VAL A 24 22.26 26.15 9.91
CA VAL A 24 21.34 25.14 9.37
C VAL A 24 19.95 25.62 9.73
N THR A 25 19.20 26.14 8.75
CA THR A 25 17.75 26.25 8.85
C THR A 25 17.28 24.85 9.17
N THR A 26 16.97 24.62 10.45
CA THR A 26 16.22 23.44 10.86
C THR A 26 14.90 23.54 10.13
N LEU A 27 14.79 22.83 9.00
CA LEU A 27 13.50 22.44 8.48
C LEU A 27 12.70 21.93 9.68
N PRO A 28 11.44 22.37 9.86
CA PRO A 28 10.65 21.97 11.01
C PRO A 28 10.74 20.44 11.13
N ALA A 29 11.13 19.93 12.31
CA ALA A 29 11.34 18.51 12.59
C ALA A 29 10.16 17.61 12.16
N GLU A 30 9.00 18.22 11.96
CA GLU A 30 7.79 17.66 11.38
C GLU A 30 7.97 17.10 9.95
N THR A 31 8.82 17.74 9.12
CA THR A 31 9.10 17.27 7.74
C THR A 31 9.98 16.01 7.75
N ASP A 32 10.84 15.85 8.76
CA ASP A 32 11.77 14.71 8.85
C ASP A 32 11.10 13.47 9.48
N ALA A 33 10.13 13.67 10.37
CA ALA A 33 9.30 12.59 10.91
C ALA A 33 8.42 11.93 9.83
N ALA A 34 7.81 12.72 8.93
CA ALA A 34 7.06 12.19 7.79
C ALA A 34 7.94 11.50 6.74
N ARG A 35 9.21 11.91 6.64
CA ARG A 35 10.21 11.30 5.74
C ARG A 35 10.70 9.94 6.24
N THR A 36 10.58 9.67 7.55
CA THR A 36 11.18 8.50 8.22
C THR A 36 10.19 7.41 8.67
N ASP A 37 8.88 7.63 8.67
CA ASP A 37 7.90 6.56 8.96
C ASP A 37 7.87 5.53 7.80
N PRO A 38 8.36 4.29 8.00
CA PRO A 38 8.36 3.26 6.96
C PRO A 38 6.97 2.91 6.46
N LEU A 39 5.94 3.10 7.29
CA LEU A 39 4.54 2.81 6.94
C LEU A 39 3.92 3.96 6.13
N ALA A 40 4.43 5.18 6.29
CA ALA A 40 3.96 6.38 5.60
C ALA A 40 4.82 6.79 4.39
N HIS A 41 5.83 6.02 4.01
CA HIS A 41 6.63 6.28 2.80
C HIS A 41 6.02 5.63 1.55
N ASP A 42 6.25 6.21 0.36
CA ASP A 42 5.69 5.73 -0.92
C ASP A 42 6.41 4.52 -1.51
N ALA A 43 7.59 4.18 -0.98
CA ALA A 43 8.34 2.99 -1.39
C ALA A 43 7.61 1.70 -1.01
N PRO A 44 7.76 0.62 -1.80
CA PRO A 44 7.24 -0.69 -1.42
C PRO A 44 7.93 -1.19 -0.14
N LEU A 45 7.21 -1.94 0.70
CA LEU A 45 7.74 -2.57 1.92
C LEU A 45 7.88 -4.10 1.69
N PRO A 46 9.02 -4.61 1.19
CA PRO A 46 9.20 -6.03 0.94
C PRO A 46 9.22 -6.82 2.26
N GLY A 47 8.58 -7.99 2.29
CA GLY A 47 8.59 -8.84 3.49
C GLY A 47 7.71 -8.32 4.64
N ALA A 48 6.69 -7.53 4.32
CA ALA A 48 5.75 -7.02 5.32
C ALA A 48 5.09 -8.15 6.12
N THR A 49 5.01 -7.96 7.44
CA THR A 49 4.20 -8.82 8.33
C THR A 49 2.70 -8.54 8.13
N VAL A 50 1.85 -9.47 8.56
CA VAL A 50 0.37 -9.33 8.50
C VAL A 50 -0.09 -8.00 9.11
N ARG A 51 0.44 -7.67 10.30
CA ARG A 51 0.06 -6.45 11.03
C ARG A 51 0.45 -5.19 10.25
N GLN A 52 1.66 -5.15 9.70
CA GLN A 52 2.14 -4.02 8.91
C GLN A 52 1.33 -3.84 7.64
N ALA A 53 0.97 -4.93 6.96
CA ALA A 53 0.13 -4.88 5.77
C ALA A 53 -1.24 -4.26 6.07
N VAL A 54 -1.91 -4.71 7.14
CA VAL A 54 -3.22 -4.18 7.55
C VAL A 54 -3.12 -2.71 7.98
N GLN A 55 -2.11 -2.34 8.78
CA GLN A 55 -1.91 -0.96 9.21
C GLN A 55 -1.65 -0.02 8.03
N ARG A 56 -0.87 -0.48 7.04
CA ARG A 56 -0.53 0.33 5.87
C ARG A 56 -1.71 0.51 4.94
N VAL A 57 -2.49 -0.54 4.70
CA VAL A 57 -3.72 -0.47 3.88
C VAL A 57 -4.77 0.42 4.52
N THR A 58 -4.98 0.34 5.83
CA THR A 58 -5.97 1.18 6.52
C THR A 58 -5.54 2.65 6.59
N ARG A 59 -4.26 2.93 6.89
CA ARG A 59 -3.73 4.31 6.90
C ARG A 59 -3.69 4.97 5.52
N ARG A 60 -3.49 4.17 4.46
CA ARG A 60 -3.40 4.64 3.07
C ARG A 60 -4.60 4.16 2.24
N ALA A 61 -5.78 4.10 2.87
CA ALA A 61 -6.99 3.60 2.23
C ALA A 61 -7.45 4.46 1.04
N THR A 62 -7.18 5.77 1.08
CA THR A 62 -7.60 6.74 0.06
C THR A 62 -6.45 7.23 -0.83
N VAL A 63 -5.25 6.67 -0.68
CA VAL A 63 -4.06 7.07 -1.43
C VAL A 63 -3.81 6.06 -2.55
N PHE A 64 -4.07 6.49 -3.79
CA PHE A 64 -3.91 5.67 -5.00
C PHE A 64 -2.52 5.80 -5.66
N THR A 65 -1.71 6.76 -5.24
CA THR A 65 -0.36 7.01 -5.73
C THR A 65 0.69 6.21 -4.95
N GLY A 66 1.88 6.04 -5.51
CA GLY A 66 2.98 5.27 -4.92
C GLY A 66 2.88 3.76 -5.19
N ARG A 67 3.72 2.99 -4.48
CA ARG A 67 3.93 1.56 -4.76
C ARG A 67 3.61 0.66 -3.55
N ALA A 68 3.09 -0.52 -3.85
CA ALA A 68 2.78 -1.56 -2.87
C ALA A 68 3.57 -2.84 -3.18
N SER A 69 4.11 -3.49 -2.15
CA SER A 69 4.86 -4.74 -2.32
C SER A 69 3.92 -5.93 -2.51
N ARG A 70 4.44 -7.05 -3.05
CA ARG A 70 3.67 -8.29 -3.20
C ARG A 70 3.18 -8.83 -1.86
N SER A 71 4.04 -8.81 -0.85
CA SER A 71 3.71 -9.33 0.49
C SER A 71 2.60 -8.53 1.16
N GLU A 72 2.57 -7.21 0.99
CA GLU A 72 1.48 -6.37 1.51
C GLU A 72 0.14 -6.75 0.87
N LEU A 73 0.12 -6.91 -0.45
CA LEU A 73 -1.09 -7.30 -1.17
C LEU A 73 -1.56 -8.71 -0.80
N TRP A 74 -0.66 -9.70 -0.84
CA TRP A 74 -1.05 -11.10 -0.63
C TRP A 74 -1.57 -11.36 0.78
N TRP A 75 -1.06 -10.67 1.80
CA TRP A 75 -1.64 -10.75 3.14
C TRP A 75 -3.06 -10.19 3.19
N VAL A 76 -3.31 -9.07 2.51
CA VAL A 76 -4.65 -8.45 2.45
C VAL A 76 -5.62 -9.35 1.68
N VAL A 77 -5.18 -9.94 0.56
CA VAL A 77 -5.95 -10.90 -0.22
C VAL A 77 -6.29 -12.14 0.62
N LEU A 78 -5.32 -12.68 1.38
CA LEU A 78 -5.53 -13.84 2.25
C LEU A 78 -6.50 -13.54 3.39
N LEU A 79 -6.37 -12.39 4.05
CA LEU A 79 -7.29 -11.98 5.12
C LEU A 79 -8.71 -11.79 4.59
N ASN A 80 -8.86 -11.16 3.43
CA ASN A 80 -10.15 -11.02 2.77
C ASN A 80 -10.73 -12.40 2.41
N ALA A 81 -9.93 -13.31 1.85
CA ALA A 81 -10.35 -14.68 1.57
C ALA A 81 -10.80 -15.43 2.83
N LEU A 82 -10.12 -15.25 3.96
CA LEU A 82 -10.51 -15.85 5.24
C LEU A 82 -11.85 -15.31 5.76
N VAL A 83 -12.12 -14.01 5.59
CA VAL A 83 -13.43 -13.43 5.94
C VAL A 83 -14.54 -14.05 5.09
N TRP A 84 -14.33 -14.19 3.78
CA TRP A 84 -15.30 -14.84 2.89
C TRP A 84 -15.53 -16.32 3.25
N LEU A 85 -14.45 -17.07 3.51
CA LEU A 85 -14.53 -18.47 3.93
C LEU A 85 -15.25 -18.62 5.28
N GLY A 86 -14.91 -17.79 6.27
CA GLY A 86 -15.52 -17.79 7.60
C GLY A 86 -17.01 -17.45 7.55
N ALA A 87 -17.39 -16.42 6.79
CA ALA A 87 -18.79 -16.04 6.63
C ALA A 87 -19.61 -17.12 5.88
N GLY A 88 -19.02 -17.74 4.85
CA GLY A 88 -19.64 -18.87 4.14
C GLY A 88 -19.85 -20.08 5.04
N ALA A 89 -18.82 -20.46 5.79
CA ALA A 89 -18.89 -21.56 6.77
C ALA A 89 -19.93 -21.28 7.85
N LEU A 90 -19.95 -20.06 8.41
CA LEU A 90 -20.93 -19.64 9.41
C LEU A 90 -22.36 -19.75 8.87
N THR A 91 -22.59 -19.31 7.64
CA THR A 91 -23.90 -19.39 6.98
C THR A 91 -24.36 -20.84 6.83
N VAL A 92 -23.46 -21.72 6.38
CA VAL A 92 -23.76 -23.16 6.25
C VAL A 92 -24.08 -23.77 7.61
N VAL A 93 -23.25 -23.52 8.63
CA VAL A 93 -23.47 -24.05 9.98
C VAL A 93 -24.79 -23.55 10.57
N ALA A 94 -25.09 -22.25 10.45
CA ALA A 94 -26.34 -21.68 10.92
C ALA A 94 -27.57 -22.31 10.24
N ALA A 95 -27.51 -22.57 8.93
CA ALA A 95 -28.56 -23.26 8.20
C ALA A 95 -28.74 -24.71 8.72
N ARG A 96 -27.65 -25.46 8.93
CA ARG A 96 -27.73 -26.85 9.45
C ARG A 96 -28.28 -26.92 10.88
N ILE A 97 -27.94 -25.95 11.73
CA ILE A 97 -28.52 -25.85 13.08
C ILE A 97 -30.03 -25.55 12.99
N GLY A 98 -30.43 -24.65 12.10
CA GLY A 98 -31.84 -24.31 11.87
C GLY A 98 -32.69 -25.52 11.45
N ASP A 99 -32.18 -26.32 10.51
CA ASP A 99 -32.83 -27.55 10.04
C ASP A 99 -32.93 -28.62 11.14
N ALA A 100 -31.92 -28.72 12.01
CA ALA A 100 -31.91 -29.67 13.12
C ALA A 100 -32.92 -29.32 14.23
N ILE A 101 -33.11 -28.03 14.52
CA ILE A 101 -34.04 -27.56 15.57
C ILE A 101 -35.49 -27.58 15.09
N ARG A 102 -35.73 -27.30 13.81
CA ARG A 102 -37.08 -27.21 13.24
C ARG A 102 -37.15 -28.05 11.95
N PRO A 103 -37.29 -29.39 12.06
CA PRO A 103 -37.46 -30.27 10.91
C PRO A 103 -38.82 -29.98 10.25
N SER A 104 -38.91 -28.92 9.45
CA SER A 104 -40.12 -28.53 8.72
C SER A 104 -39.92 -28.74 7.22
N ARG A 105 -41.00 -29.21 6.60
CA ARG A 105 -41.09 -29.85 5.28
C ARG A 105 -40.31 -29.13 4.20
N SER A 106 -39.69 -29.95 3.34
CA SER A 106 -38.98 -29.59 2.12
C SER A 106 -39.69 -28.47 1.37
N SER A 107 -39.16 -27.26 1.49
CA SER A 107 -39.24 -26.32 0.37
C SER A 107 -38.30 -26.86 -0.68
N ASP A 108 -38.72 -26.87 -1.95
CA ASP A 108 -37.93 -27.42 -3.06
C ASP A 108 -36.57 -26.72 -3.25
N LEU A 109 -36.35 -25.59 -2.55
CA LEU A 109 -35.10 -24.81 -2.52
C LEU A 109 -34.41 -24.76 -1.14
N GLY A 110 -34.94 -25.43 -0.10
CA GLY A 110 -34.37 -25.44 1.26
C GLY A 110 -34.46 -24.11 2.03
N LEU A 111 -35.31 -23.19 1.61
CA LEU A 111 -35.47 -21.85 2.19
C LEU A 111 -36.66 -21.82 3.17
N SER A 112 -36.44 -22.22 4.42
CA SER A 112 -37.44 -22.02 5.49
C SER A 112 -37.26 -20.66 6.19
N PRO A 113 -38.31 -20.05 6.79
CA PRO A 113 -38.24 -18.69 7.34
C PRO A 113 -37.15 -18.45 8.40
N GLY A 114 -36.74 -19.49 9.13
CA GLY A 114 -35.70 -19.40 10.17
C GLY A 114 -34.29 -19.19 9.61
N PRO A 115 -33.76 -20.14 8.81
CA PRO A 115 -32.49 -19.99 8.09
C PRO A 115 -32.43 -18.73 7.24
N VAL A 116 -33.54 -18.30 6.63
CA VAL A 116 -33.59 -17.07 5.82
C VAL A 116 -33.18 -15.84 6.63
N LEU A 117 -33.69 -15.65 7.86
CA LEU A 117 -33.34 -14.48 8.66
C LEU A 117 -31.85 -14.46 9.03
N GLY A 118 -31.28 -15.62 9.38
CA GLY A 118 -29.85 -15.76 9.66
C GLY A 118 -28.98 -15.42 8.45
N VAL A 119 -29.35 -15.93 7.27
CA VAL A 119 -28.68 -15.61 6.01
C VAL A 119 -28.74 -14.10 5.73
N LEU A 120 -29.91 -13.46 5.89
CA LEU A 120 -30.07 -12.02 5.65
C LEU A 120 -29.19 -11.17 6.60
N ILE A 121 -29.07 -11.54 7.87
CA ILE A 121 -28.18 -10.87 8.81
C ILE A 121 -26.72 -11.00 8.36
N VAL A 122 -26.28 -12.20 7.97
CA VAL A 122 -24.91 -12.40 7.47
C VAL A 122 -24.66 -11.60 6.19
N LEU A 123 -25.61 -11.56 5.26
CA LEU A 123 -25.51 -10.77 4.03
C LEU A 123 -25.44 -9.27 4.33
N ALA A 124 -26.21 -8.76 5.30
CA ALA A 124 -26.15 -7.36 5.71
C ALA A 124 -24.77 -7.00 6.29
N LEU A 125 -24.22 -7.84 7.18
CA LEU A 125 -22.88 -7.65 7.75
C LEU A 125 -21.78 -7.73 6.68
N LEU A 126 -21.90 -8.66 5.72
CA LEU A 126 -20.98 -8.77 4.60
C LEU A 126 -21.04 -7.54 3.69
N THR A 127 -22.24 -6.99 3.46
CA THR A 127 -22.41 -5.77 2.66
C THR A 127 -21.69 -4.60 3.33
N LEU A 128 -21.85 -4.43 4.64
CA LEU A 128 -21.13 -3.39 5.40
C LEU A 128 -19.61 -3.62 5.36
N TYR A 129 -19.16 -4.86 5.53
CA TYR A 129 -17.74 -5.22 5.44
C TYR A 129 -17.15 -4.86 4.07
N VAL A 130 -17.85 -5.22 2.98
CA VAL A 130 -17.43 -4.86 1.62
C VAL A 130 -17.36 -3.35 1.50
N LEU A 131 -18.36 -2.60 1.96
CA LEU A 131 -18.38 -1.15 1.82
C LEU A 131 -17.19 -0.46 2.51
N VAL A 132 -16.80 -0.95 3.69
CA VAL A 132 -15.63 -0.45 4.44
C VAL A 132 -14.32 -0.85 3.78
N THR A 133 -14.21 -2.07 3.26
CA THR A 133 -12.95 -2.62 2.74
C THR A 133 -12.73 -2.40 1.24
N LEU A 134 -13.77 -2.01 0.50
CA LEU A 134 -13.73 -1.83 -0.95
C LEU A 134 -12.68 -0.78 -1.33
N VAL A 135 -12.80 0.43 -0.79
CA VAL A 135 -11.89 1.54 -1.09
C VAL A 135 -10.42 1.18 -0.80
N PRO A 136 -10.06 0.69 0.39
CA PRO A 136 -8.67 0.30 0.66
C PRO A 136 -8.16 -0.84 -0.23
N LEU A 137 -9.01 -1.80 -0.60
CA LEU A 137 -8.63 -2.90 -1.49
C LEU A 137 -8.35 -2.40 -2.91
N PHE A 138 -9.17 -1.49 -3.43
CA PHE A 138 -8.92 -0.85 -4.71
C PHE A 138 -7.65 0.02 -4.67
N ALA A 139 -7.42 0.76 -3.57
CA ALA A 139 -6.24 1.60 -3.42
C ALA A 139 -4.92 0.79 -3.39
N VAL A 140 -4.86 -0.33 -2.66
CA VAL A 140 -3.65 -1.18 -2.63
C VAL A 140 -3.42 -1.89 -3.97
N SER A 141 -4.49 -2.34 -4.64
CA SER A 141 -4.40 -2.96 -5.97
C SER A 141 -3.93 -1.96 -7.04
N ALA A 142 -4.39 -0.71 -7.00
CA ALA A 142 -3.88 0.37 -7.87
C ALA A 142 -2.37 0.59 -7.67
N ARG A 143 -1.93 0.71 -6.41
CA ARG A 143 -0.51 0.88 -6.05
C ARG A 143 0.33 -0.32 -6.47
N ARG A 144 -0.23 -1.54 -6.44
CA ARG A 144 0.47 -2.74 -6.95
C ARG A 144 0.64 -2.70 -8.47
N LEU A 145 -0.39 -2.28 -9.21
CA LEU A 145 -0.29 -2.12 -10.66
C LEU A 145 0.76 -1.07 -11.02
N HIS A 146 0.80 0.06 -10.30
CA HIS A 146 1.85 1.07 -10.46
C HIS A 146 3.25 0.51 -10.19
N ASP A 147 3.41 -0.38 -9.21
CA ASP A 147 4.68 -1.07 -8.93
C ASP A 147 5.13 -2.00 -10.08
N ALA A 148 4.19 -2.58 -10.83
CA ALA A 148 4.45 -3.32 -12.06
C ALA A 148 4.59 -2.40 -13.31
N ASN A 149 4.63 -1.08 -13.12
CA ASN A 149 4.64 -0.06 -14.18
C ASN A 149 3.36 -0.05 -15.07
N LEU A 150 2.24 -0.53 -14.54
CA LEU A 150 0.94 -0.57 -15.22
C LEU A 150 0.00 0.53 -14.69
N PRO A 151 -0.87 1.12 -15.54
CA PRO A 151 -1.85 2.10 -15.08
C PRO A 151 -2.96 1.44 -14.24
N ALA A 152 -3.50 2.17 -13.26
CA ALA A 152 -4.61 1.70 -12.41
C ALA A 152 -5.90 1.33 -13.17
N TRP A 153 -6.05 1.76 -14.43
CA TRP A 153 -7.17 1.40 -15.31
C TRP A 153 -7.36 -0.11 -15.50
N TRP A 154 -6.28 -0.90 -15.35
CA TRP A 154 -6.38 -2.36 -15.39
C TRP A 154 -7.25 -2.95 -14.27
N LEU A 155 -7.55 -2.19 -13.20
CA LEU A 155 -8.52 -2.59 -12.18
C LEU A 155 -9.94 -2.78 -12.74
N LEU A 156 -10.29 -2.17 -13.88
CA LEU A 156 -11.59 -2.37 -14.52
C LEU A 156 -11.84 -3.83 -14.90
N LEU A 157 -10.79 -4.64 -15.05
CA LEU A 157 -10.93 -6.09 -15.21
C LEU A 157 -11.65 -6.76 -14.04
N ALA A 158 -11.66 -6.16 -12.85
CA ALA A 158 -12.42 -6.67 -11.71
C ALA A 158 -13.94 -6.69 -11.95
N VAL A 159 -14.45 -5.88 -12.89
CA VAL A 159 -15.87 -5.84 -13.26
C VAL A 159 -16.28 -7.08 -14.07
N VAL A 160 -15.34 -7.72 -14.77
CA VAL A 160 -15.59 -8.94 -15.54
C VAL A 160 -15.28 -10.16 -14.67
N PRO A 161 -16.31 -10.84 -14.11
CA PRO A 161 -16.08 -12.00 -13.25
C PRO A 161 -15.46 -13.16 -14.06
N GLY A 162 -14.68 -13.99 -13.37
CA GLY A 162 -13.96 -15.10 -14.00
C GLY A 162 -12.67 -14.65 -14.67
N LEU A 163 -12.69 -14.46 -15.99
CA LEU A 163 -11.50 -14.16 -16.79
C LEU A 163 -10.83 -12.83 -16.40
N GLY A 164 -11.61 -11.78 -16.15
CA GLY A 164 -11.09 -10.48 -15.73
C GLY A 164 -10.44 -10.53 -14.35
N ALA A 165 -11.11 -11.17 -13.38
CA ALA A 165 -10.55 -11.40 -12.05
C ALA A 165 -9.26 -12.23 -12.08
N LEU A 166 -9.19 -13.28 -12.92
CA LEU A 166 -8.00 -14.11 -13.08
C LEU A 166 -6.86 -13.32 -13.72
N ALA A 167 -7.13 -12.57 -14.80
CA ALA A 167 -6.13 -11.71 -15.43
C ALA A 167 -5.60 -10.66 -14.44
N LEU A 168 -6.49 -10.05 -13.64
CA LEU A 168 -6.10 -9.08 -12.62
C LEU A 168 -5.23 -9.72 -11.53
N LEU A 169 -5.57 -10.94 -11.09
CA LEU A 169 -4.76 -11.70 -10.13
C LEU A 169 -3.34 -11.94 -10.65
N VAL A 170 -3.21 -12.30 -11.94
CA VAL A 170 -1.91 -12.46 -12.60
C VAL A 170 -1.15 -11.13 -12.66
N LEU A 171 -1.81 -10.04 -13.08
CA LEU A 171 -1.22 -8.69 -13.13
C LEU A 171 -0.72 -8.22 -11.76
N LEU A 172 -1.46 -8.51 -10.70
CA LEU A 172 -1.09 -8.18 -9.33
C LEU A 172 0.11 -9.03 -8.82
N ALA A 173 0.31 -10.22 -9.38
CA ALA A 173 1.39 -11.14 -9.03
C ALA A 173 2.73 -10.85 -9.74
N LEU A 174 2.72 -10.03 -10.80
CA LEU A 174 3.90 -9.66 -11.58
C LEU A 174 5.03 -9.08 -10.71
N PRO A 175 6.30 -9.19 -11.15
CA PRO A 175 7.42 -8.53 -10.48
C PRO A 175 7.35 -7.02 -10.49
N SER A 176 7.92 -6.42 -9.45
CA SER A 176 8.14 -4.98 -9.36
C SER A 176 9.05 -4.53 -10.50
N ASN A 177 8.70 -3.44 -11.16
CA ASN A 177 9.50 -2.84 -12.23
C ASN A 177 10.08 -1.50 -11.75
N PRO A 178 11.40 -1.26 -11.86
CA PRO A 178 12.02 0.01 -11.44
C PRO A 178 11.40 1.25 -12.12
N ALA A 179 10.88 1.10 -13.36
CA ALA A 179 10.18 2.17 -14.07
C ALA A 179 8.88 2.63 -13.35
N GLY A 180 8.33 1.83 -12.44
CA GLY A 180 7.19 2.19 -11.62
C GLY A 180 7.44 3.34 -10.63
N ALA A 181 8.71 3.72 -10.40
CA ALA A 181 9.06 4.85 -9.52
C ALA A 181 8.47 6.20 -9.98
N ARG A 182 8.07 6.32 -11.25
CA ARG A 182 7.37 7.51 -11.78
C ARG A 182 6.01 7.79 -11.12
N PHE A 183 5.42 6.82 -10.43
CA PHE A 183 4.15 6.97 -9.72
C PHE A 183 4.33 7.40 -8.25
N ASP A 184 5.57 7.57 -7.78
CA ASP A 184 5.89 8.05 -6.43
C ASP A 184 5.83 9.57 -6.36
N ARG A 185 5.26 10.16 -5.30
CA ARG A 185 5.12 11.63 -5.20
C ARG A 185 6.45 12.38 -5.17
N ALA A 186 7.48 11.79 -4.58
CA ALA A 186 8.82 12.38 -4.49
C ALA A 186 9.52 12.53 -5.85
N SER A 187 9.10 11.78 -6.88
CA SER A 187 9.61 11.95 -8.24
C SER A 187 9.07 13.23 -8.90
N THR A 188 7.85 13.64 -8.55
CA THR A 188 7.21 14.87 -9.04
C THR A 188 7.82 16.13 -8.43
N GLU A 189 8.28 16.07 -7.18
CA GLU A 189 8.86 17.21 -6.45
C GLU A 189 10.31 17.53 -6.85
N ARG A 190 11.01 16.60 -7.52
CA ARG A 190 12.40 16.77 -7.99
C ARG A 190 12.52 17.21 -9.46
N ALA A 191 11.42 17.57 -10.13
CA ALA A 191 11.53 18.16 -11.46
C ALA A 191 12.35 19.47 -11.36
N PRO A 192 13.39 19.68 -12.18
CA PRO A 192 14.32 20.80 -12.00
C PRO A 192 13.60 22.14 -12.13
N VAL A 193 13.65 22.94 -11.07
CA VAL A 193 13.73 24.39 -11.25
C VAL A 193 15.17 24.66 -11.69
N GLU A 194 15.48 24.44 -12.97
CA GLU A 194 16.51 25.26 -13.63
C GLU A 194 15.95 26.68 -13.59
N GLY A 195 16.44 27.59 -12.75
CA GLY A 195 17.71 28.29 -12.89
C GLY A 195 17.41 29.72 -13.39
N PRO A 196 17.97 30.79 -12.79
CA PRO A 196 17.52 32.15 -13.06
C PRO A 196 17.68 32.53 -14.53
N ALA A 197 16.65 33.18 -15.10
CA ALA A 197 16.73 33.83 -16.39
C ALA A 197 17.83 34.90 -16.35
N SER A 198 19.01 34.56 -16.86
CA SER A 198 20.06 35.50 -17.20
C SER A 198 20.29 35.47 -18.71
N THR A 199 19.56 36.34 -19.42
CA THR A 199 19.96 37.01 -20.67
C THR A 199 19.05 38.20 -20.87
#